data_AF-A0A0G0BP21-F1
#
_entry.id   AF-A0A0G0BP21-F1
#
_cell.length_a   1.000
_cell.length_b   1.000
_cell.length_c   1.000
_cell.angle_alpha   90.00
_cell.angle_beta   90.00
_cell.angle_gamma   90.00
#
_symmetry.space_group_name_H-M   'P 1'
#
loop_
_entity.id
_entity.type
_entity.pdbx_description
1 polymer ?
#
loop_
_entity_poly.entity_id
_entity_poly.type
_entity_poly.pdbx_seq_one_letter_code
_entity_poly.pdbx_strand_id
1 'polypeptide(L)'
;MKVKMLLFPSYVSLASARDYSPQLFRFLRERGVELEADEWDGTTNSIPQEGLVIVRASTKMRCDSVTLGRVCEALGHFVFYDDRVLLGNGEYSHDQLLGNAQEFIDNLIANDELVDVGEDW
;
A
#
# COMPACT_ATOMS: atom_id res chain seq x y z
N MET A 1 4.86 6.78 12.30
CA MET A 1 5.56 6.18 11.15
C MET A 1 4.98 6.75 9.87
N LYS A 2 5.82 7.26 8.95
CA LYS A 2 5.36 7.89 7.71
C LYS A 2 5.48 6.89 6.54
N VAL A 3 4.41 6.70 5.78
CA VAL A 3 4.33 5.70 4.70
C VAL A 3 3.82 6.37 3.43
N LYS A 4 4.45 6.07 2.29
CA LYS A 4 3.97 6.55 0.99
C LYS A 4 2.75 5.76 0.53
N MET A 5 1.75 6.46 0.01
CA MET A 5 0.60 5.90 -0.68
C MET A 5 0.61 6.34 -2.14
N LEU A 6 0.81 5.39 -3.05
CA LEU A 6 0.79 5.61 -4.49
C LEU A 6 -0.65 5.70 -4.98
N LEU A 7 -0.99 6.83 -5.59
CA LEU A 7 -2.33 7.14 -6.09
C LEU A 7 -2.33 7.22 -7.62
N PHE A 8 -3.37 6.66 -8.22
CA PHE A 8 -3.64 6.75 -9.65
C PHE A 8 -5.14 6.67 -9.93
N PRO A 9 -5.66 7.42 -10.91
CA PRO A 9 -4.97 8.45 -11.70
C PRO A 9 -4.66 9.72 -10.90
N SER A 10 -3.91 10.67 -11.46
CA SER A 10 -3.44 11.90 -10.78
C SER A 10 -4.53 12.78 -10.16
N TYR A 11 -5.81 12.59 -10.53
CA TYR A 11 -6.93 13.28 -9.89
C TYR A 11 -7.39 12.64 -8.58
N VAL A 12 -6.89 11.45 -8.23
CA VAL A 12 -7.22 10.76 -6.97
C VAL A 12 -6.34 11.32 -5.86
N SER A 13 -6.95 11.83 -4.80
CA SER A 13 -6.27 12.33 -3.61
C SER A 13 -6.42 11.37 -2.43
N LEU A 14 -5.61 11.56 -1.37
CA LEU A 14 -5.78 10.84 -0.10
C LEU A 14 -7.19 11.00 0.49
N ALA A 15 -7.77 12.20 0.34
CA ALA A 15 -9.13 12.45 0.80
C ALA A 15 -10.13 11.56 0.07
N SER A 16 -10.04 11.47 -1.26
CA SER A 16 -10.89 10.58 -2.05
C SER A 16 -10.63 9.10 -1.71
N ALA A 17 -9.37 8.68 -1.60
CA ALA A 17 -9.03 7.31 -1.23
C ALA A 17 -9.61 6.92 0.15
N ARG A 18 -9.58 7.85 1.11
CA ARG A 18 -10.18 7.67 2.43
C ARG A 18 -11.69 7.52 2.38
N ASP A 19 -12.37 8.35 1.59
CA ASP A 19 -13.83 8.33 1.50
C ASP A 19 -14.35 6.99 0.92
N TYR A 20 -13.58 6.38 0.02
CA TYR A 20 -13.89 5.06 -0.56
C TYR A 20 -13.28 3.88 0.19
N SER A 21 -12.40 4.10 1.17
CA SER A 21 -11.80 3.03 1.99
C SER A 21 -11.74 3.40 3.48
N PRO A 22 -12.90 3.72 4.10
CA PRO A 22 -12.94 4.22 5.46
C PRO A 22 -12.43 3.22 6.50
N GLN A 23 -12.57 1.90 6.27
CA GLN A 23 -12.12 0.90 7.22
C GLN A 23 -10.59 0.83 7.28
N LEU A 24 -9.94 0.76 6.11
CA LEU A 24 -8.48 0.79 6.02
C LEU A 24 -7.91 2.06 6.65
N PHE A 25 -8.43 3.23 6.27
CA PHE A 25 -7.89 4.51 6.77
C PHE A 25 -8.09 4.69 8.27
N ARG A 26 -9.22 4.22 8.83
CA ARG A 26 -9.43 4.21 10.28
C ARG A 26 -8.37 3.33 10.97
N PHE A 27 -8.15 2.13 10.45
CA PHE A 27 -7.16 1.18 10.97
C PHE A 27 -5.74 1.77 10.92
N LEU A 28 -5.30 2.30 9.77
CA LEU A 28 -3.98 2.92 9.61
C LEU A 28 -3.76 4.06 10.63
N ARG A 29 -4.78 4.90 10.84
CA ARG A 29 -4.73 5.98 11.83
C ARG A 29 -4.62 5.46 13.26
N GLU A 30 -5.37 4.42 13.62
CA GLU A 30 -5.30 3.79 14.95
C GLU A 30 -3.93 3.18 15.23
N ARG A 31 -3.17 2.83 14.18
CA ARG A 31 -1.79 2.37 14.27
C ARG A 31 -0.72 3.47 14.16
N GLY A 32 -1.12 4.74 14.15
CA GLY A 32 -0.18 5.86 14.09
C GLY A 32 0.59 5.96 12.75
N VAL A 33 0.00 5.44 11.67
CA VAL A 33 0.53 5.58 10.31
C VAL A 33 0.12 6.94 9.74
N GLU A 34 1.11 7.73 9.36
CA GLU A 34 0.95 8.97 8.62
C GLU A 34 1.17 8.71 7.14
N LEU A 35 0.25 9.19 6.28
CA LEU A 35 0.30 8.92 4.84
C LEU A 35 0.82 10.11 4.06
N GLU A 36 1.73 9.84 3.14
CA GLU A 36 2.20 10.79 2.13
C GLU A 36 1.74 10.34 0.74
N ALA A 37 1.02 11.21 0.04
CA ALA A 37 0.61 10.94 -1.32
C ALA A 37 1.81 10.97 -2.26
N ASP A 38 1.90 9.99 -3.13
CA ASP A 38 2.78 10.00 -4.29
C ASP A 38 1.99 9.48 -5.51
N GLU A 39 2.48 9.73 -6.72
CA GLU A 39 1.80 9.27 -7.94
C GLU A 39 2.47 8.02 -8.50
N TRP A 40 1.67 7.15 -9.13
CA TRP A 40 2.17 6.09 -10.01
C TRP A 40 1.45 6.17 -11.36
N ASP A 41 1.96 5.53 -12.41
CA ASP A 41 1.45 5.73 -13.79
C ASP A 41 0.40 4.69 -14.22
N GLY A 42 -0.01 3.82 -13.30
CA GLY A 42 -0.95 2.73 -13.56
C GLY A 42 -0.30 1.50 -14.20
N THR A 43 1.03 1.42 -14.26
CA THR A 43 1.79 0.24 -14.70
C THR A 43 2.64 -0.31 -13.56
N THR A 44 3.01 -1.59 -13.62
CA THR A 44 3.91 -2.18 -12.63
C THR A 44 5.34 -1.65 -12.69
N ASN A 45 5.75 -1.03 -13.80
CA ASN A 45 7.08 -0.45 -13.96
C ASN A 45 7.28 0.81 -13.09
N SER A 46 6.20 1.48 -12.70
CA SER A 46 6.26 2.64 -11.79
C SER A 46 6.17 2.26 -10.32
N ILE A 47 6.10 0.97 -9.98
CA ILE A 47 6.08 0.51 -8.58
C ILE A 47 7.51 0.51 -8.03
N PRO A 48 7.78 1.20 -6.91
CA PRO A 48 9.10 1.22 -6.28
C PRO A 48 9.63 -0.18 -5.99
N GLN A 49 10.90 -0.42 -6.27
CA GLN A 49 11.57 -1.69 -6.00
C GLN A 49 12.16 -1.77 -4.58
N GLU A 50 12.22 -0.63 -3.89
CA GLU A 50 12.78 -0.48 -2.54
C GLU A 50 11.81 0.27 -1.65
N GLY A 51 11.92 0.01 -0.35
CA GLY A 51 10.99 0.50 0.67
C GLY A 51 9.64 -0.20 0.58
N LEU A 52 8.80 -0.01 1.59
CA LEU A 52 7.44 -0.54 1.62
C LEU A 52 6.45 0.61 1.39
N VAL A 53 5.55 0.45 0.43
CA VAL A 53 4.53 1.45 0.12
C VAL A 53 3.14 0.84 0.11
N ILE A 54 2.14 1.72 0.24
CA ILE A 54 0.76 1.38 -0.01
C ILE A 54 0.41 1.77 -1.45
N VAL A 55 -0.21 0.89 -2.22
CA VAL A 55 -0.65 1.14 -3.59
C VAL A 55 -2.17 1.13 -3.63
N ARG A 56 -2.77 2.24 -4.06
CA ARG A 56 -4.19 2.26 -4.37
C ARG A 56 -4.37 1.84 -5.82
N ALA A 57 -4.91 0.64 -6.04
CA ALA A 57 -5.21 0.13 -7.37
C ALA A 57 -6.33 0.96 -8.04
N SER A 58 -6.59 0.73 -9.33
CA SER A 58 -7.57 1.50 -10.07
C SER A 58 -8.12 0.71 -11.24
N THR A 59 -9.41 0.87 -11.53
CA THR A 59 -10.04 0.32 -12.74
C THR A 59 -9.51 0.93 -14.03
N LYS A 60 -8.73 2.02 -13.95
CA LYS A 60 -8.10 2.71 -15.09
C LYS A 60 -6.63 2.32 -15.31
N MET A 61 -6.07 1.44 -14.47
CA MET A 61 -4.68 1.01 -14.60
C MET A 61 -4.45 0.26 -15.92
N ARG A 62 -3.20 0.21 -16.37
CA ARG A 62 -2.80 -0.37 -17.67
C ARG A 62 -2.23 -1.78 -17.53
N CYS A 63 -2.02 -2.26 -16.31
CA CYS A 63 -1.72 -3.66 -16.00
C CYS A 63 -2.98 -4.38 -15.51
N ASP A 64 -3.00 -5.71 -15.56
CA ASP A 64 -4.07 -6.49 -14.95
C ASP A 64 -3.85 -6.66 -13.43
N SER A 65 -4.93 -7.01 -12.73
CA SER A 65 -4.91 -7.18 -11.26
C SER A 65 -4.02 -8.32 -10.79
N VAL A 66 -3.87 -9.40 -11.56
CA VAL A 66 -2.99 -10.52 -11.18
C VAL A 66 -1.54 -10.06 -11.21
N THR A 67 -1.15 -9.38 -12.29
CA THR A 67 0.20 -8.85 -12.45
C THR A 67 0.54 -7.84 -11.35
N LEU A 68 -0.36 -6.90 -11.05
CA LEU A 68 -0.15 -5.93 -9.95
C LEU A 68 -0.05 -6.63 -8.59
N GLY A 69 -0.99 -7.55 -8.29
CA GLY A 69 -1.01 -8.29 -7.04
C GLY A 69 0.29 -9.05 -6.80
N ARG A 70 0.79 -9.79 -7.81
CA ARG A 70 2.06 -10.52 -7.71
C ARG A 70 3.25 -9.63 -7.47
N VAL A 71 3.34 -8.50 -8.18
CA VAL A 71 4.46 -7.56 -8.02
C VAL A 71 4.43 -6.95 -6.62
N CYS A 72 3.27 -6.50 -6.14
CA CYS A 72 3.15 -5.94 -4.81
C CYS A 72 3.46 -6.97 -3.71
N GLU A 73 2.93 -8.20 -3.82
CA GLU A 73 3.20 -9.28 -2.88
C GLU A 73 4.69 -9.64 -2.82
N ALA A 74 5.34 -9.78 -3.97
CA ALA A 74 6.77 -10.10 -4.04
C ALA A 74 7.67 -9.00 -3.44
N LEU A 75 7.23 -7.75 -3.48
CA LEU A 75 7.95 -6.59 -2.93
C LEU A 75 7.53 -6.27 -1.48
N GLY A 76 6.54 -6.96 -0.93
CA GLY A 76 5.97 -6.67 0.39
C GLY A 76 5.07 -5.42 0.44
N HIS A 77 4.71 -4.85 -0.71
CA HIS A 77 3.80 -3.69 -0.77
C HIS A 77 2.37 -4.10 -0.44
N PHE A 78 1.64 -3.18 0.19
CA PHE A 78 0.21 -3.36 0.43
C PHE A 78 -0.61 -2.73 -0.69
N VAL A 79 -1.46 -3.48 -1.38
CA VAL A 79 -2.29 -2.98 -2.48
C VAL A 79 -3.78 -3.16 -2.20
N PHE A 80 -4.58 -2.12 -2.45
CA PHE A 80 -6.02 -2.12 -2.15
C PHE A 80 -6.88 -1.37 -3.17
N TYR A 81 -8.18 -1.66 -3.15
CA TYR A 81 -9.22 -0.93 -3.88
C TYR A 81 -10.59 -1.02 -3.19
N ASP A 82 -11.14 0.13 -2.78
CA ASP A 82 -12.45 0.26 -2.11
C ASP A 82 -12.61 -0.72 -0.93
N ASP A 83 -11.78 -0.56 0.12
CA ASP A 83 -11.74 -1.43 1.31
C ASP A 83 -11.61 -2.94 0.98
N ARG A 84 -10.88 -3.28 -0.07
CA ARG A 84 -10.49 -4.66 -0.37
C ARG A 84 -9.00 -4.71 -0.66
N VAL A 85 -8.31 -5.67 -0.06
CA VAL A 85 -6.92 -5.96 -0.43
C VAL A 85 -6.89 -6.71 -1.75
N LEU A 86 -5.93 -6.39 -2.61
CA LEU A 86 -5.65 -7.14 -3.83
C LEU A 86 -4.56 -8.20 -3.53
N LEU A 87 -4.89 -9.46 -3.72
CA LEU A 87 -4.01 -10.59 -3.44
C LEU A 87 -3.13 -10.94 -4.65
N GLY A 88 -2.04 -11.70 -4.45
CA GLY A 88 -1.14 -12.16 -5.52
C GLY A 88 -1.80 -13.01 -6.61
N ASN A 89 -3.00 -13.56 -6.36
CA ASN A 89 -3.79 -14.26 -7.37
C ASN A 89 -4.72 -13.34 -8.19
N GLY A 90 -4.73 -12.03 -7.89
CA GLY A 90 -5.58 -11.03 -8.56
C GLY A 90 -6.97 -10.84 -7.94
N GLU A 91 -7.30 -11.56 -6.87
CA GLU A 91 -8.59 -11.42 -6.18
C GLU A 91 -8.61 -10.22 -5.24
N TYR A 92 -9.77 -9.56 -5.15
CA TYR A 92 -10.01 -8.51 -4.17
C TYR A 92 -10.79 -9.08 -2.99
N SER A 93 -10.21 -9.06 -1.79
CA SER A 93 -10.82 -9.59 -0.58
C SER A 93 -11.12 -8.49 0.44
N HIS A 94 -12.37 -8.44 0.90
CA HIS A 94 -12.75 -7.56 2.02
C HIS A 94 -12.32 -8.17 3.36
N ASP A 95 -12.60 -9.47 3.54
CA ASP A 95 -12.37 -10.19 4.81
C ASP A 95 -10.89 -10.23 5.21
N GLN A 96 -9.99 -10.21 4.23
CA GLN A 96 -8.55 -10.24 4.45
C GLN A 96 -7.90 -8.85 4.55
N LEU A 97 -8.67 -7.77 4.36
CA LEU A 97 -8.15 -6.40 4.29
C LEU A 97 -7.29 -6.04 5.52
N LEU A 98 -7.85 -6.17 6.72
CA LEU A 98 -7.19 -5.71 7.94
C LEU A 98 -6.08 -6.67 8.40
N GLY A 99 -6.21 -7.96 8.10
CA GLY A 99 -5.14 -8.94 8.35
C GLY A 99 -3.89 -8.62 7.52
N ASN A 100 -4.07 -8.38 6.22
CA ASN A 100 -2.96 -8.02 5.33
C ASN A 100 -2.39 -6.62 5.66
N ALA A 101 -3.25 -5.66 6.03
CA ALA A 101 -2.79 -4.35 6.47
C ALA A 101 -1.97 -4.43 7.77
N GLN A 102 -2.32 -5.35 8.67
CA GLN A 102 -1.55 -5.60 9.89
C GLN A 102 -0.17 -6.17 9.55
N GLU A 103 -0.11 -7.23 8.73
CA GLU A 103 1.16 -7.84 8.31
C GLU A 103 2.09 -6.83 7.64
N PHE A 104 1.54 -5.95 6.79
CA PHE A 104 2.29 -4.85 6.19
C PHE A 104 2.87 -3.88 7.23
N ILE A 105 2.10 -3.50 8.24
CA ILE A 105 2.57 -2.61 9.33
C ILE A 105 3.65 -3.29 10.15
N ASP A 106 3.50 -4.58 10.46
CA ASP A 106 4.50 -5.34 11.22
C ASP A 106 5.83 -5.41 10.46
N ASN A 107 5.77 -5.62 9.14
CA ASN A 107 6.95 -5.58 8.27
C ASN A 107 7.59 -4.19 8.19
N LEU A 108 6.78 -3.13 8.18
CA LEU A 108 7.29 -1.76 8.22
C LEU A 108 8.08 -1.50 9.51
N ILE A 109 7.54 -1.89 10.66
CA ILE A 109 8.20 -1.70 11.97
C ILE A 109 9.50 -2.51 12.03
N ALA A 110 9.46 -3.78 11.62
CA ALA A 110 10.64 -4.63 11.62
C ALA A 110 11.76 -4.09 10.71
N ASN A 111 11.41 -3.45 9.59
CA ASN A 111 12.40 -2.83 8.70
C ASN A 111 12.94 -1.50 9.26
N ASP A 112 12.14 -0.72 9.99
CA ASP A 112 12.57 0.55 10.61
C ASP A 112 13.57 0.28 11.76
N GLU A 113 13.33 -0.78 12.56
CA GLU A 113 14.26 -1.23 13.63
C GLU A 113 15.61 -1.72 13.07
N LEU A 114 15.67 -2.17 11.82
CA LEU A 114 16.94 -2.55 11.15
C LEU A 114 17.76 -1.35 10.67
N VAL A 115 17.16 -0.16 10.56
CA VAL A 115 17.87 1.08 10.19
C VAL A 115 18.49 1.76 11.42
N ASP A 116 18.03 1.43 12.64
CA ASP A 116 18.53 1.97 13.90
C ASP A 116 19.71 1.16 14.51
N VAL A 117 20.63 0.71 13.64
CA VAL A 117 21.93 0.13 14.05
C VAL A 117 23.05 0.82 13.29
N GLY A 118 23.44 1.98 13.80
CA GLY A 118 24.56 2.76 13.30
C GLY A 118 24.91 3.87 14.27
N GLU A 119 25.33 3.47 15.48
CA GLU A 119 26.02 4.32 16.44
C GLU A 119 27.13 5.16 15.77
N ASP A 120 27.17 6.44 16.13
CA ASP A 120 28.35 7.30 16.06
C ASP A 120 29.62 6.55 16.48
N TRP A 121 30.57 6.37 15.54
CA TRP A 121 32.01 6.26 15.83
C TRP A 121 32.84 6.82 14.68
#